data_AF-A0ABD1QPK9-F1
#
_entry.id   AF-A0ABD1QPK9-F1
#
_cell.length_a   1.000
_cell.length_b   1.000
_cell.length_c   1.000
_cell.angle_alpha   90.00
_cell.angle_beta   90.00
_cell.angle_gamma   90.00
#
_symmetry.space_group_name_H-M   'P 1'
#
loop_
_entity.id
_entity.type
_entity.pdbx_description
1 polymer ?
#
loop_
_entity_poly.entity_id
_entity_poly.type
_entity_poly.pdbx_seq_one_letter_code
_entity_poly.pdbx_strand_id
1 'polypeptide(L)'
;MRNAVGIVDFLAMRKTGLPTGISNVDVLGCSLTILRDTCAGGTEGSKKDISGDVVDMLASSGLIELLISLLRELEPPAILKKTVRLSENQEASSTPSKCCPYKGFRRDVVAIVGNCAYCRKHIQVKIREQDGILLLLQQCVTDEDNPFLREWGIRSVRNILEGNRENKQVVASLELQGSVDVPEMLN
;
A
#
# COMPACT_ATOMS: atom_id res chain seq x y z
N MET A 1 16.88 -3.30 29.05
CA MET A 1 15.43 -3.11 29.30
C MET A 1 14.67 -3.47 28.02
N ARG A 2 14.78 -4.71 27.52
CA ARG A 2 13.71 -5.73 27.52
C ARG A 2 12.36 -5.33 28.14
N ASN A 3 11.34 -5.46 27.29
CA ASN A 3 9.92 -5.72 27.56
C ASN A 3 9.04 -4.56 28.06
N ALA A 4 8.48 -3.81 27.11
CA ALA A 4 7.17 -3.16 27.24
C ALA A 4 6.56 -2.86 25.85
N VAL A 5 6.64 -3.80 24.90
CA VAL A 5 5.68 -3.80 23.79
C VAL A 5 4.47 -4.51 24.34
N GLY A 6 3.57 -3.75 24.96
CA GLY A 6 2.27 -4.25 25.35
C GLY A 6 1.67 -4.96 24.14
N ILE A 7 1.18 -6.17 24.37
CA ILE A 7 0.44 -6.96 23.39
C ILE A 7 -0.80 -6.13 23.06
N VAL A 8 -0.69 -5.26 22.05
CA VAL A 8 -1.83 -4.62 21.42
C VAL A 8 -2.49 -5.74 20.64
N ASP A 9 -3.67 -6.14 21.07
CA ASP A 9 -4.44 -7.19 20.43
C ASP A 9 -5.02 -6.65 19.11
N PHE A 10 -4.16 -6.58 18.09
CA PHE A 10 -4.49 -6.04 16.77
C PHE A 10 -5.65 -6.80 16.09
N LEU A 11 -5.96 -8.03 16.55
CA LEU A 11 -7.09 -8.81 16.04
C LEU A 11 -8.44 -8.14 16.32
N ALA A 12 -8.57 -7.41 17.43
CA ALA A 12 -9.77 -6.64 17.74
C ALA A 12 -9.88 -5.34 16.90
N MET A 13 -8.72 -4.77 16.50
CA MET A 13 -8.63 -3.47 15.81
C MET A 13 -9.06 -3.50 14.34
N ARG A 14 -9.14 -4.71 13.77
CA ARG A 14 -9.64 -4.95 12.40
C ARG A 14 -11.07 -4.42 12.17
N LYS A 15 -11.84 -4.23 13.25
CA LYS A 15 -13.28 -3.91 13.21
C LYS A 15 -13.62 -2.43 13.18
N THR A 16 -12.69 -1.53 13.51
CA THR A 16 -12.99 -0.10 13.66
C THR A 16 -12.33 0.75 12.58
N GLY A 17 -13.12 1.55 11.88
CA GLY A 17 -12.60 2.68 11.11
C GLY A 17 -12.08 3.78 12.04
N LEU A 18 -11.36 4.76 11.48
CA LEU A 18 -10.93 5.93 12.26
C LEU A 18 -12.13 6.82 12.61
N PRO A 19 -12.20 7.39 13.84
CA PRO A 19 -11.31 7.14 14.97
C PRO A 19 -11.60 5.80 15.67
N THR A 20 -10.55 5.13 16.11
CA THR A 20 -10.55 3.85 16.83
C THR A 20 -10.71 4.00 18.34
N GLY A 21 -10.52 5.20 18.88
CA GLY A 21 -10.56 5.47 20.33
C GLY A 21 -9.23 5.20 21.05
N ILE A 22 -8.19 4.84 20.30
CA ILE A 22 -6.84 4.63 20.83
C ILE A 22 -5.92 5.72 20.26
N SER A 23 -5.42 6.59 21.12
CA SER A 23 -4.78 7.84 20.72
C SER A 23 -3.61 7.67 19.75
N ASN A 24 -2.74 6.66 19.93
CA ASN A 24 -1.60 6.44 19.04
C ASN A 24 -2.02 5.95 17.64
N VAL A 25 -3.07 5.12 17.55
CA VAL A 25 -3.60 4.63 16.27
C VAL A 25 -4.37 5.73 15.55
N ASP A 26 -5.10 6.56 16.30
CA ASP A 26 -5.81 7.70 15.73
C ASP A 26 -4.84 8.75 15.19
N VAL A 27 -3.78 9.07 15.94
CA VAL A 27 -2.71 9.97 15.47
C VAL A 27 -2.03 9.41 14.22
N LEU A 28 -1.73 8.11 14.18
CA LEU A 28 -1.17 7.46 12.99
C LEU A 28 -2.12 7.58 11.79
N GLY A 29 -3.41 7.28 11.98
CA GLY A 29 -4.42 7.37 10.92
C GLY A 29 -4.61 8.78 10.39
N CYS A 30 -4.65 9.77 11.28
CA CYS A 30 -4.68 11.19 10.91
C CYS A 30 -3.44 11.58 10.12
N SER A 31 -2.25 11.11 10.55
CA SER A 31 -0.98 11.41 9.87
C SER A 31 -0.96 10.85 8.45
N LEU A 32 -1.40 9.61 8.24
CA LEU A 32 -1.51 9.00 6.91
C LEU A 32 -2.54 9.71 6.03
N THR A 33 -3.65 10.17 6.60
CA THR A 33 -4.65 10.96 5.88
C THR A 33 -4.07 12.28 5.40
N ILE A 34 -3.39 13.02 6.28
CA ILE A 34 -2.72 14.28 5.94
C ILE A 34 -1.65 14.05 4.87
N LEU A 35 -0.85 12.99 4.99
CA LEU A 35 0.17 12.64 4.00
C LEU A 35 -0.45 12.34 2.63
N ARG A 36 -1.54 11.56 2.58
CA ARG A 36 -2.23 11.22 1.34
C ARG A 36 -2.72 12.46 0.63
N ASP A 37 -3.33 13.38 1.37
CA ASP A 37 -3.91 14.62 0.84
C ASP A 37 -2.78 15.58 0.40
N THR A 38 -1.70 15.68 1.18
CA THR A 38 -0.49 16.45 0.81
C THR A 38 0.14 15.95 -0.48
N CYS A 39 0.18 14.63 -0.67
CA CYS A 39 0.79 14.02 -1.86
C CYS A 39 -0.12 14.04 -3.10
N ALA A 40 -1.41 14.38 -2.96
CA ALA A 40 -2.36 14.38 -4.08
C ALA A 40 -2.14 15.52 -5.09
N GLY A 41 -1.38 16.56 -4.70
CA GLY A 41 -1.05 17.68 -5.58
C GLY A 41 -0.13 17.28 -6.73
N GLY A 42 -0.66 17.27 -7.95
CA GLY A 42 0.14 17.21 -9.18
C GLY A 42 0.55 18.62 -9.60
N THR A 43 1.84 18.83 -9.88
CA THR A 43 2.35 20.02 -10.57
C THR A 43 1.97 19.97 -12.05
N GLU A 44 0.69 20.15 -12.36
CA GLU A 44 0.26 20.52 -13.71
C GLU A 44 -0.15 22.00 -13.69
N GLY A 45 0.74 22.86 -14.20
CA GLY A 45 0.42 24.24 -14.57
C GLY A 45 0.74 25.34 -13.55
N SER A 46 1.12 25.02 -12.31
CA SER A 46 1.53 26.04 -11.34
C SER A 46 3.02 26.36 -11.49
N LYS A 47 3.36 27.66 -11.58
CA LYS A 47 4.74 28.14 -11.50
C LYS A 47 5.44 27.41 -10.35
N LYS A 48 6.63 26.85 -10.58
CA LYS A 48 7.49 26.34 -9.52
C LYS A 48 7.72 27.49 -8.54
N ASP A 49 6.94 27.54 -7.48
CA ASP A 49 7.25 28.38 -6.35
C ASP A 49 8.59 27.90 -5.79
N ILE A 50 9.33 28.84 -5.22
CA ILE A 50 10.70 28.65 -4.69
C ILE A 50 10.69 27.67 -3.49
N SER A 51 9.51 27.34 -2.97
CA SER A 51 9.28 26.22 -2.06
C SER A 51 9.37 24.91 -2.85
N GLY A 52 10.44 24.15 -2.64
CA GLY A 52 10.59 22.81 -3.20
C GLY A 52 9.32 21.96 -3.05
N ASP A 53 9.08 21.06 -3.98
CA ASP A 53 7.93 20.16 -3.93
C ASP A 53 7.95 19.39 -2.61
N VAL A 54 6.88 19.51 -1.83
CA VAL A 54 6.75 18.85 -0.52
C VAL A 54 6.93 17.34 -0.67
N VAL A 55 6.48 16.77 -1.78
CA VAL A 55 6.65 15.35 -2.08
C VAL A 55 8.13 15.00 -2.27
N ASP A 56 8.95 15.88 -2.85
CA ASP A 56 10.39 15.66 -3.01
C ASP A 56 11.10 15.71 -1.65
N MET A 57 10.69 16.61 -0.75
CA MET A 57 11.21 16.65 0.62
C MET A 57 10.87 15.36 1.39
N LEU A 58 9.63 14.88 1.27
CA LEU A 58 9.19 13.62 1.87
C LEU A 58 9.91 12.41 1.26
N ALA A 59 10.15 12.40 -0.06
CA ALA A 59 10.91 11.35 -0.71
C ALA A 59 12.39 11.34 -0.25
N SER A 60 12.95 12.52 0.02
CA SER A 60 14.31 12.70 0.54
C SER A 60 14.43 12.28 2.01
N SER A 61 13.35 12.36 2.79
CA SER A 61 13.32 11.86 4.17
C SER A 61 13.15 10.34 4.30
N GLY A 62 13.00 9.64 3.16
CA GLY A 62 12.85 8.18 3.13
C GLY A 62 11.41 7.69 3.28
N LEU A 63 10.41 8.56 3.08
CA LEU A 63 9.00 8.18 3.22
C LEU A 63 8.62 7.02 2.28
N ILE A 64 9.13 7.00 1.05
CA ILE A 64 8.79 5.98 0.06
C ILE A 64 9.29 4.61 0.50
N GLU A 65 10.53 4.53 0.96
CA GLU A 65 11.14 3.31 1.51
C GLU A 65 10.35 2.79 2.71
N LEU A 66 9.95 3.70 3.61
CA LEU A 66 9.15 3.34 4.76
C LEU A 66 7.79 2.76 4.35
N LEU A 67 7.08 3.42 3.42
CA LEU A 67 5.75 2.96 2.97
C LEU A 67 5.83 1.62 2.24
N ILE A 68 6.82 1.42 1.38
CA ILE A 68 7.05 0.14 0.70
C ILE A 68 7.43 -0.95 1.70
N SER A 69 8.31 -0.65 2.67
CA SER A 69 8.66 -1.59 3.74
C SER A 69 7.44 -2.00 4.56
N LEU A 70 6.63 -1.03 4.99
CA LEU A 70 5.37 -1.29 5.69
C LEU A 70 4.46 -2.19 4.86
N LEU A 71 4.30 -1.91 3.56
CA LEU A 71 3.45 -2.71 2.69
C LEU A 71 3.97 -4.15 2.51
N ARG A 72 5.30 -4.38 2.54
CA ARG A 72 5.89 -5.74 2.54
C ARG A 72 5.70 -6.48 3.86
N GLU A 73 5.72 -5.77 4.98
CA GLU A 73 5.50 -6.36 6.30
C GLU A 73 4.04 -6.75 6.55
N LEU A 74 3.11 -6.12 5.84
CA LEU A 74 1.71 -6.53 5.84
C LEU A 74 1.56 -7.88 5.12
N GLU A 75 0.77 -8.78 5.70
CA GLU A 75 0.41 -10.00 4.99
C GLU A 75 -0.26 -9.69 3.64
N PRO A 76 -0.26 -10.61 2.66
CA PRO A 76 -1.01 -10.44 1.43
C PRO A 76 -2.49 -10.13 1.68
N PRO A 77 -3.17 -9.41 0.76
CA PRO A 77 -4.62 -9.22 0.82
C PRO A 77 -5.41 -10.51 1.01
N ALA A 78 -6.55 -10.41 1.69
CA ALA A 78 -7.31 -11.58 2.14
C ALA A 78 -7.69 -12.56 1.01
N ILE A 79 -7.91 -12.03 -0.20
CA ILE A 79 -8.16 -12.85 -1.40
C ILE A 79 -6.94 -13.70 -1.77
N LEU A 80 -5.74 -13.11 -1.76
CA LEU A 80 -4.49 -13.83 -2.08
C LEU A 80 -4.16 -14.89 -1.03
N LYS A 81 -4.52 -14.67 0.25
CA LYS A 81 -4.38 -15.70 1.29
C LYS A 81 -5.25 -16.93 1.03
N LYS A 82 -6.49 -16.74 0.57
CA LYS A 82 -7.37 -17.85 0.21
C LYS A 82 -6.78 -18.63 -0.97
N THR A 83 -6.17 -17.94 -1.93
CA THR A 83 -5.53 -18.58 -3.08
C THR A 83 -4.32 -19.44 -2.69
N VAL A 84 -3.41 -18.91 -1.88
CA VAL A 84 -2.19 -19.63 -1.43
C VAL A 84 -2.56 -20.86 -0.58
N ARG A 85 -3.61 -20.76 0.25
CA ARG A 85 -4.10 -21.90 1.04
C ARG A 85 -4.79 -22.99 0.21
N LEU A 86 -5.30 -22.66 -0.97
CA LEU A 86 -5.88 -23.64 -1.89
C LEU A 86 -4.78 -24.38 -2.67
N SER A 87 -3.60 -23.79 -2.84
CA SER A 87 -2.47 -24.42 -3.54
C SER A 87 -1.54 -25.24 -2.63
N GLU A 88 -1.49 -24.96 -1.33
CA GLU A 88 -0.58 -25.64 -0.41
C GLU A 88 -1.32 -26.17 0.84
N ASN A 89 -1.51 -27.49 0.90
CA ASN A 89 -1.80 -28.22 2.14
C ASN A 89 -0.55 -28.23 3.04
N GLN A 90 -0.19 -27.09 3.65
CA GLN A 90 0.88 -27.06 4.67
C GLN A 90 0.46 -26.29 5.93
N GLU A 91 0.79 -26.92 7.05
CA GLU A 91 0.49 -26.53 8.42
C GLU A 91 1.08 -25.16 8.76
N ALA A 92 0.24 -24.31 9.36
CA ALA A 92 0.59 -22.95 9.72
C ALA A 92 1.61 -22.91 10.86
N SER A 93 2.87 -22.63 10.53
CA SER A 93 3.82 -22.03 11.47
C SER A 93 3.35 -20.61 11.78
N SER A 94 2.81 -20.44 12.99
CA SER A 94 2.30 -19.19 13.56
C SER A 94 3.43 -18.21 13.88
N THR A 95 3.96 -17.53 12.87
CA THR A 95 4.58 -16.21 13.12
C THR A 95 3.44 -15.20 13.31
N PRO A 96 3.52 -14.31 14.32
CA PRO A 96 2.51 -13.28 14.51
C PRO A 96 2.63 -12.30 13.34
N SER A 97 1.78 -12.47 12.36
CA SER A 97 1.64 -11.52 11.28
C SER A 97 1.27 -10.16 11.86
N LYS A 98 2.06 -9.13 11.51
CA LYS A 98 1.79 -7.75 11.91
C LYS A 98 0.44 -7.34 11.31
N CYS A 99 -0.59 -7.34 12.15
CA CYS A 99 -1.94 -7.03 11.75
C CYS A 99 -2.10 -5.51 11.55
N CYS A 100 -2.97 -5.10 10.63
CA CYS A 100 -3.20 -3.69 10.31
C CYS A 100 -3.69 -2.92 11.56
N PRO A 101 -3.11 -1.74 11.86
CA PRO A 101 -3.53 -0.95 13.03
C PRO A 101 -4.99 -0.51 13.03
N TYR A 102 -5.60 -0.31 11.85
CA TYR A 102 -7.00 0.07 11.69
C TYR A 102 -7.56 -0.37 10.33
N LYS A 103 -8.89 -0.35 10.18
CA LYS A 103 -9.58 -0.67 8.92
C LYS A 103 -9.26 0.38 7.83
N GLY A 104 -8.64 -0.04 6.73
CA GLY A 104 -8.22 0.83 5.63
C GLY A 104 -6.76 1.30 5.69
N PHE A 105 -5.98 0.86 6.67
CA PHE A 105 -4.55 1.20 6.78
C PHE A 105 -3.78 0.86 5.50
N ARG A 106 -3.99 -0.33 4.94
CA ARG A 106 -3.29 -0.76 3.72
C ARG A 106 -3.69 0.13 2.54
N ARG A 107 -4.97 0.46 2.41
CA ARG A 107 -5.46 1.39 1.38
C ARG A 107 -4.74 2.73 1.49
N ASP A 108 -4.61 3.29 2.69
CA ASP A 108 -3.95 4.59 2.86
C ASP A 108 -2.47 4.54 2.47
N VAL A 109 -1.75 3.48 2.85
CA VAL A 109 -0.35 3.28 2.42
C VAL A 109 -0.24 3.23 0.90
N VAL A 110 -1.06 2.41 0.24
CA VAL A 110 -1.08 2.30 -1.23
C VAL A 110 -1.40 3.65 -1.88
N ALA A 111 -2.40 4.36 -1.36
CA ALA A 111 -2.81 5.67 -1.87
C ALA A 111 -1.69 6.71 -1.78
N ILE A 112 -0.96 6.77 -0.67
CA ILE A 112 0.17 7.70 -0.51
C ILE A 112 1.26 7.37 -1.54
N VAL A 113 1.66 6.11 -1.67
CA VAL A 113 2.68 5.69 -2.64
C VAL A 113 2.29 6.08 -4.07
N GLY A 114 1.04 5.79 -4.46
CA GLY A 114 0.53 6.15 -5.78
C GLY A 114 0.50 7.66 -6.03
N ASN A 115 0.09 8.44 -5.03
CA ASN A 115 0.05 9.90 -5.11
C ASN A 115 1.46 10.48 -5.24
N CYS A 116 2.43 10.02 -4.44
CA CYS A 116 3.82 10.45 -4.56
C CYS A 116 4.43 10.15 -5.94
N ALA A 117 4.02 9.06 -6.59
CA ALA A 117 4.55 8.69 -7.90
C ALA A 117 3.97 9.53 -9.06
N TYR A 118 2.86 10.25 -8.84
CA TYR A 118 2.18 10.99 -9.90
C TYR A 118 3.07 12.10 -10.45
N CYS A 119 3.32 12.07 -11.77
CA CYS A 119 4.16 13.02 -12.52
C CYS A 119 5.60 13.20 -11.99
N ARG A 120 6.13 12.26 -11.19
CA ARG A 120 7.46 12.37 -10.55
C ARG A 120 8.36 11.19 -10.89
N LYS A 121 9.10 11.30 -11.99
CA LYS A 121 9.95 10.21 -12.53
C LYS A 121 10.95 9.63 -11.53
N HIS A 122 11.57 10.46 -10.70
CA HIS A 122 12.57 9.98 -9.73
C HIS A 122 11.94 9.08 -8.65
N ILE A 123 10.72 9.39 -8.20
CA ILE A 123 9.96 8.53 -7.27
C ILE A 123 9.51 7.24 -7.97
N GLN A 124 9.05 7.33 -9.21
CA GLN A 124 8.69 6.15 -10.01
C GLN A 124 9.87 5.18 -10.17
N VAL A 125 11.09 5.69 -10.39
CA VAL A 125 12.32 4.88 -10.45
C VAL A 125 12.62 4.26 -9.09
N LYS A 126 12.56 5.05 -8.02
CA LYS A 126 12.83 4.59 -6.66
C LYS A 126 11.88 3.50 -6.18
N ILE A 127 10.61 3.55 -6.59
CA ILE A 127 9.63 2.49 -6.32
C ILE A 127 9.98 1.22 -7.10
N ARG A 128 10.39 1.35 -8.38
CA ARG A 128 10.82 0.20 -9.20
C ARG A 128 12.05 -0.49 -8.62
N GLU A 129 13.06 0.25 -8.19
CA GLU A 129 14.30 -0.29 -7.61
C GLU A 129 14.06 -1.10 -6.32
N GLN A 130 12.89 -0.92 -5.71
CA GLN A 130 12.44 -1.64 -4.53
C GLN A 130 11.43 -2.74 -4.86
N ASP A 131 11.32 -3.20 -6.10
CA ASP A 131 10.30 -4.17 -6.53
C ASP A 131 8.86 -3.75 -6.17
N GLY A 132 8.64 -2.44 -5.98
CA GLY A 132 7.38 -1.90 -5.50
C GLY A 132 6.26 -2.01 -6.53
N ILE A 133 6.59 -2.17 -7.82
CA ILE A 133 5.61 -2.38 -8.89
C ILE A 133 4.83 -3.68 -8.66
N LEU A 134 5.55 -4.79 -8.41
CA LEU A 134 4.95 -6.09 -8.11
C LEU A 134 4.13 -6.03 -6.83
N LEU A 135 4.67 -5.38 -5.79
CA LEU A 135 3.98 -5.22 -4.51
C LEU A 135 2.67 -4.45 -4.66
N LEU A 136 2.64 -3.41 -5.49
CA LEU A 136 1.41 -2.63 -5.75
C LEU A 136 0.41 -3.37 -6.62
N LEU A 137 0.87 -4.16 -7.60
CA LEU A 137 0.00 -5.04 -8.39
C LEU A 137 -0.74 -6.05 -7.50
N GLN A 138 -0.09 -6.57 -6.46
CA GLN A 138 -0.75 -7.46 -5.48
C GLN A 138 -1.90 -6.77 -4.73
N GLN A 139 -1.92 -5.42 -4.68
CA GLN A 139 -2.98 -4.66 -4.01
C GLN A 139 -4.18 -4.37 -4.93
N CYS A 140 -4.13 -4.76 -6.21
CA CYS A 140 -5.23 -4.60 -7.17
C CYS A 140 -6.38 -5.62 -6.97
N VAL A 141 -6.71 -5.92 -5.71
CA VAL A 141 -7.72 -6.91 -5.32
C VAL A 141 -8.72 -6.28 -4.34
N THR A 142 -9.91 -6.85 -4.28
CA THR A 142 -10.91 -6.43 -3.30
C THR A 142 -10.52 -6.93 -1.91
N ASP A 143 -10.75 -6.11 -0.89
CA ASP A 143 -10.42 -6.44 0.50
C ASP A 143 -11.46 -5.77 1.42
N GLU A 144 -12.22 -6.57 2.17
CA GLU A 144 -13.33 -6.08 3.00
C GLU A 144 -12.87 -5.17 4.15
N ASP A 145 -11.63 -5.36 4.60
CA ASP A 145 -11.00 -4.52 5.63
C ASP A 145 -10.38 -3.26 5.03
N ASN A 146 -10.28 -3.18 3.71
CA ASN A 146 -9.68 -2.05 3.01
C ASN A 146 -10.58 -1.62 1.84
N PRO A 147 -11.69 -0.92 2.12
CA PRO A 147 -12.56 -0.38 1.09
C PRO A 147 -11.74 0.44 0.07
N PHE A 148 -12.04 0.25 -1.21
CA PHE A 148 -11.36 0.88 -2.34
C PHE A 148 -9.88 0.49 -2.57
N LEU A 149 -9.37 -0.57 -1.93
CA LEU A 149 -7.98 -1.00 -2.11
C LEU A 149 -7.65 -1.28 -3.58
N ARG A 150 -8.54 -1.98 -4.31
CA ARG A 150 -8.37 -2.30 -5.73
C ARG A 150 -8.18 -1.04 -6.57
N GLU A 151 -9.03 -0.05 -6.38
CA GLU A 151 -9.05 1.21 -7.14
C GLU A 151 -7.79 2.02 -6.86
N TRP A 152 -7.37 2.08 -5.59
CA TRP A 152 -6.11 2.73 -5.22
C TRP A 152 -4.89 1.96 -5.75
N GLY A 153 -4.92 0.63 -5.78
CA GLY A 153 -3.89 -0.20 -6.42
C GLY A 153 -3.76 0.12 -7.90
N ILE A 154 -4.87 0.08 -8.65
CA ILE A 154 -4.90 0.39 -10.09
C ILE A 154 -4.41 1.82 -10.35
N ARG A 155 -4.88 2.79 -9.56
CA ARG A 155 -4.44 4.19 -9.68
C ARG A 155 -2.94 4.34 -9.43
N SER A 156 -2.42 3.66 -8.41
CA SER A 156 -0.99 3.70 -8.07
C SER A 156 -0.13 3.11 -9.18
N VAL A 157 -0.54 1.96 -9.72
CA VAL A 157 0.14 1.33 -10.87
C VAL A 157 0.10 2.26 -12.08
N ARG A 158 -1.05 2.85 -12.42
CA ARG A 158 -1.15 3.84 -13.50
C ARG A 158 -0.12 4.96 -13.33
N ASN A 159 -0.07 5.57 -12.14
CA ASN A 159 0.81 6.69 -11.84
C ASN A 159 2.31 6.32 -11.95
N ILE A 160 2.67 5.09 -11.61
CA ILE A 160 4.06 4.62 -11.67
C ILE A 160 4.50 4.29 -13.10
N LEU A 161 3.57 3.85 -13.94
CA LEU A 161 3.82 3.51 -15.35
C LEU A 161 3.71 4.72 -16.28
N GLU A 162 3.00 5.78 -15.85
CA GLU A 162 2.78 6.97 -16.66
C GLU A 162 4.09 7.69 -16.99
N GLY A 163 4.37 7.84 -18.28
CA GLY A 163 5.59 8.49 -18.78
C GLY A 163 6.91 7.73 -18.52
N ASN A 164 6.86 6.48 -18.05
CA ASN A 164 8.03 5.68 -17.66
C ASN A 164 8.08 4.34 -18.41
N ARG A 165 8.95 4.25 -19.43
CA ARG A 165 9.02 3.07 -20.30
C ARG A 165 9.67 1.89 -19.59
N GLU A 166 10.66 2.15 -18.75
CA GLU A 166 11.37 1.12 -18.01
C GLU A 166 10.45 0.44 -16.99
N ASN A 167 9.57 1.18 -16.33
CA ASN A 167 8.56 0.61 -15.45
C ASN A 167 7.53 -0.21 -16.23
N LYS A 168 7.12 0.24 -17.42
CA LYS A 168 6.23 -0.55 -18.31
C LYS A 168 6.87 -1.86 -18.74
N GLN A 169 8.19 -1.87 -18.97
CA GLN A 169 8.91 -3.08 -19.35
C GLN A 169 8.85 -4.14 -18.24
N VAL A 170 8.94 -3.74 -16.96
CA VAL A 170 8.80 -4.65 -15.82
C VAL A 170 7.45 -5.36 -15.84
N VAL A 171 6.38 -4.63 -16.13
CA VAL A 171 5.03 -5.21 -16.23
C VAL A 171 4.88 -6.09 -17.47
N ALA A 172 5.46 -5.68 -18.60
CA ALA A 172 5.42 -6.46 -19.85
C ALA A 172 6.20 -7.78 -19.76
N SER A 173 7.21 -7.87 -18.88
CA SER A 173 7.92 -9.11 -18.60
C SER A 173 7.19 -10.06 -17.65
N LEU A 174 6.04 -9.67 -17.11
CA LEU A 174 5.26 -10.54 -16.23
C LEU A 174 4.48 -11.56 -17.06
N GLU A 175 4.66 -12.83 -16.70
CA GLU A 175 3.90 -13.93 -17.29
C GLU A 175 2.67 -14.23 -16.45
N LEU A 176 1.56 -14.54 -17.11
CA LEU A 176 0.33 -14.97 -16.46
C LEU A 176 0.54 -16.39 -15.89
N GLN A 177 0.56 -16.52 -14.57
CA GLN A 177 0.71 -17.83 -13.90
C GLN A 177 -0.63 -18.58 -13.68
N GLY A 178 -1.74 -18.06 -14.22
CA GLY A 178 -3.07 -18.64 -14.11
C GLY A 178 -4.12 -17.67 -13.54
N SER A 179 -5.39 -17.92 -13.82
CA SER A 179 -6.52 -17.21 -13.22
C SER A 179 -7.00 -17.92 -11.97
N VAL A 180 -7.33 -17.15 -10.93
CA VAL A 180 -8.01 -17.67 -9.74
C VAL A 180 -9.50 -17.64 -10.03
N ASP A 181 -10.15 -18.80 -10.10
CA ASP A 181 -11.61 -18.86 -10.11
C ASP A 181 -12.12 -18.29 -8.79
N VAL A 182 -12.63 -17.07 -8.85
CA VAL A 182 -13.42 -16.50 -7.76
C VAL A 182 -14.77 -17.20 -7.85
N PRO A 183 -15.25 -17.90 -6.79
CA PRO A 183 -16.57 -18.49 -6.82
C PRO A 183 -17.57 -17.41 -7.22
N GLU A 184 -18.29 -17.64 -8.30
CA GLU A 184 -19.41 -16.80 -8.71
C GLU A 184 -20.29 -16.59 -7.48
N MET A 185 -20.63 -15.34 -7.18
CA MET A 185 -21.65 -15.06 -6.18
C MET A 185 -22.95 -15.62 -6.73
N LEU A 186 -23.30 -16.84 -6.30
CA LEU A 186 -24.61 -17.42 -6.48
C LEU A 186 -25.61 -16.47 -5.80
N ASN A 187 -26.30 -15.67 -6.61
CA ASN A 187 -27.55 -15.02 -6.27
C ASN A 187 -28.69 -15.79 -6.95
#